data_AF-A0A914RYZ1-F1
#
_entry.id   AF-A0A914RYZ1-F1
#
_cell.length_a   1.000
_cell.length_b   1.000
_cell.length_c   1.000
_cell.angle_alpha   90.00
_cell.angle_beta   90.00
_cell.angle_gamma   90.00
#
_symmetry.space_group_name_H-M   'P 1'
#
loop_
_entity.id
_entity.type
_entity.pdbx_description
1 polymer ?
#
loop_
_entity_poly.entity_id
_entity_poly.type
_entity_poly.pdbx_seq_one_letter_code
_entity_poly.pdbx_strand_id
1 'polypeptide(L)'
;MSQRCIFSSHYGIKERRRFVENADNPGQVLPITSFQVDYGDTQAPIFTSIRSLVHYYTVYSQLRRTNGGGNVVDMFPRWHRCKRIVGDEDE
;
A
#
# COMPACT_ATOMS: atom_id res chain seq x y z
N MET A 1 -22.71 -15.55 -14.95
CA MET A 1 -22.77 -14.11 -14.55
C MET A 1 -22.45 -13.98 -13.07
N SER A 2 -21.69 -12.93 -12.71
CA SER A 2 -21.28 -12.52 -11.34
C SER A 2 -20.12 -13.29 -10.70
N GLN A 3 -18.89 -12.95 -11.09
CA GLN A 3 -17.72 -13.18 -10.25
C GLN A 3 -17.63 -12.03 -9.25
N ARG A 4 -17.94 -12.31 -7.98
CA ARG A 4 -17.63 -11.43 -6.85
C ARG A 4 -16.13 -11.54 -6.57
N CYS A 5 -15.36 -10.63 -7.13
CA CYS A 5 -13.98 -10.45 -6.72
C CYS A 5 -13.96 -9.77 -5.34
N ILE A 6 -13.97 -10.54 -4.26
CA ILE A 6 -13.64 -10.03 -2.93
C ILE A 6 -12.11 -10.06 -2.84
N PHE A 7 -11.45 -9.05 -3.41
CA PHE A 7 -10.02 -8.86 -3.22
C PHE A 7 -9.79 -8.22 -1.85
N SER A 8 -9.71 -9.08 -0.84
CA SER A 8 -9.19 -8.69 0.47
C SER A 8 -7.66 -8.60 0.38
N SER A 9 -7.15 -7.66 -0.41
CA SER A 9 -5.71 -7.44 -0.55
C SER A 9 -5.18 -6.78 0.72
N HIS A 10 -4.82 -7.61 1.70
CA HIS A 10 -4.11 -7.15 2.88
C HIS A 10 -2.63 -7.03 2.52
N TYR A 11 -2.10 -5.81 2.54
CA TYR A 11 -0.68 -5.57 2.34
C TYR A 11 0.03 -5.50 3.68
N GLY A 12 1.13 -6.25 3.82
CA GLY A 12 1.98 -6.18 5.00
C GLY A 12 2.70 -4.84 5.09
N ILE A 13 3.06 -4.44 6.30
CA ILE A 13 3.94 -3.29 6.53
C ILE A 13 5.28 -3.83 7.02
N LYS A 14 6.36 -3.54 6.28
CA LYS A 14 7.72 -3.85 6.69
C LYS A 14 8.27 -2.71 7.54
N GLU A 15 8.60 -3.02 8.79
CA GLU A 15 9.41 -2.16 9.65
C GLU A 15 10.89 -2.39 9.35
N ARG A 16 11.66 -1.31 9.16
CA ARG A 16 13.11 -1.35 8.99
C ARG A 16 13.77 -0.39 9.95
N ARG A 17 14.72 -0.90 10.74
CA ARG A 17 15.56 -0.07 11.60
C ARG A 17 16.87 0.22 10.88
N ARG A 18 17.25 1.49 10.85
CA ARG A 18 18.51 1.97 10.28
C ARG A 18 19.15 2.95 11.24
N PHE A 19 20.44 3.15 11.06
CA PHE A 19 21.24 4.07 11.81
C PHE A 19 21.65 5.19 10.86
N VAL A 20 21.34 6.43 11.21
CA VAL A 20 21.74 7.61 10.42
C VAL A 20 22.69 8.46 11.24
N GLU A 21 23.63 9.09 10.56
CA GLU A 21 24.53 10.05 11.22
C GLU A 21 23.76 11.33 11.56
N ASN A 22 23.98 11.84 12.77
CA ASN A 22 23.38 13.08 13.21
C ASN A 22 24.05 14.26 12.49
N ALA A 23 23.28 15.00 11.71
CA ALA A 23 23.78 16.17 10.98
C ALA A 23 24.29 17.27 11.93
N ASP A 24 23.70 17.38 13.13
CA ASP A 24 24.08 18.38 14.13
C ASP A 24 25.28 17.94 14.98
N ASN A 25 25.61 16.64 14.96
CA ASN A 25 26.66 16.09 15.80
C ASN A 25 27.39 14.93 15.07
N PRO A 26 28.34 15.25 14.18
CA PRO A 26 29.05 14.24 13.39
C PRO A 26 29.75 13.22 14.30
N GLY A 27 29.64 11.93 13.95
CA GLY A 27 30.08 10.81 14.80
C GLY A 27 29.02 10.28 15.78
N GLN A 28 27.91 10.98 16.00
CA GLN A 28 26.76 10.42 16.73
C GLN A 28 25.80 9.75 15.74
N VAL A 29 25.42 8.51 16.01
CA VAL A 29 24.52 7.74 15.15
C VAL A 29 23.17 7.54 15.84
N LEU A 30 22.09 7.93 15.16
CA LEU A 30 20.72 7.87 15.68
C LEU A 30 19.95 6.69 15.07
N PRO A 31 19.27 5.87 15.91
CA PRO A 31 18.39 4.84 15.41
C PRO A 31 17.12 5.48 14.83
N ILE A 32 16.83 5.17 13.58
CA ILE A 32 15.59 5.56 12.89
C ILE A 32 14.85 4.29 12.49
N THR A 33 13.57 4.26 12.82
CA THR A 33 12.62 3.27 12.32
C THR A 33 11.90 3.83 11.10
N SER A 34 11.81 3.02 10.05
CA SER A 34 11.03 3.34 8.87
C SER A 34 10.05 2.23 8.52
N PHE A 35 9.00 2.62 7.80
CA PHE A 35 7.85 1.79 7.46
C PHE A 35 7.63 1.85 5.95
N GLN A 36 7.41 0.69 5.33
CA GLN A 36 7.13 0.58 3.91
C GLN A 36 6.05 -0.48 3.71
N VAL A 37 5.03 -0.18 2.90
CA VAL A 37 3.99 -1.17 2.58
C VAL A 37 4.53 -2.14 1.53
N ASP A 38 4.33 -3.43 1.74
CA ASP A 38 4.82 -4.51 0.89
C ASP A 38 3.72 -4.98 -0.07
N TYR A 39 3.58 -4.27 -1.19
CA TYR A 39 2.70 -4.65 -2.30
C TYR A 39 3.48 -5.12 -3.54
N GLY A 40 4.75 -5.51 -3.36
CA GLY A 40 5.62 -6.00 -4.45
C GLY A 40 6.32 -4.93 -5.28
N ASP A 41 6.19 -3.65 -4.90
CA ASP A 41 6.86 -2.53 -5.57
C ASP A 41 8.14 -2.13 -4.85
N THR A 42 9.25 -2.13 -5.57
CA THR A 42 10.56 -1.70 -5.05
C THR A 42 10.63 -0.19 -4.83
N GLN A 43 9.77 0.58 -5.48
CA GLN A 43 9.68 2.05 -5.37
C GLN A 43 8.63 2.51 -4.36
N ALA A 44 8.08 1.60 -3.54
CA ALA A 44 7.09 1.97 -2.54
C ALA A 44 7.66 3.04 -1.57
N PRO A 45 6.89 4.09 -1.23
CA PRO A 45 7.37 5.16 -0.36
C PRO A 45 7.78 4.63 1.02
N ILE A 46 8.84 5.22 1.58
CA ILE A 46 9.34 4.91 2.91
C ILE A 46 8.93 6.04 3.85
N PHE A 47 8.34 5.68 4.98
CA PHE A 47 7.86 6.63 5.99
C PHE A 47 8.64 6.48 7.29
N THR A 48 8.89 7.56 8.00
CA THR A 48 9.53 7.54 9.32
C THR A 48 8.53 7.37 10.47
N SER A 49 7.22 7.40 10.19
CA SER A 49 6.17 7.15 11.18
C SER A 49 4.97 6.43 10.56
N ILE A 50 4.31 5.59 11.36
CA ILE A 50 3.02 4.96 10.99
C ILE A 50 1.96 6.02 10.67
N ARG A 51 1.95 7.15 11.38
CA ARG A 51 0.98 8.23 11.15
C ARG A 51 1.13 8.83 9.75
N SER A 52 2.36 9.07 9.29
CA SER A 52 2.64 9.57 7.94
C SER A 52 2.23 8.56 6.87
N LEU A 53 2.52 7.27 7.11
CA LEU A 53 2.11 6.17 6.22
C LEU A 53 0.59 6.13 6.09
N VAL A 54 -0.13 6.11 7.21
CA VAL A 54 -1.61 6.07 7.22
C VAL A 54 -2.17 7.31 6.54
N HIS A 55 -1.66 8.50 6.84
CA HIS A 55 -2.14 9.73 6.22
C HIS A 55 -1.96 9.71 4.69
N TYR A 56 -0.79 9.30 4.21
CA TYR A 56 -0.51 9.17 2.78
C TYR A 56 -1.53 8.24 2.10
N TYR A 57 -1.70 7.02 2.61
CA TYR A 57 -2.62 6.06 1.99
C TYR A 57 -4.10 6.40 2.19
N THR A 58 -4.44 7.17 3.23
CA THR A 58 -5.81 7.67 3.41
C THR A 58 -6.18 8.68 2.32
N VAL A 59 -5.25 9.56 1.93
CA VAL A 59 -5.46 10.53 0.83
C VAL A 59 -5.69 9.82 -0.51
N TYR A 60 -5.04 8.68 -0.74
CA TYR A 60 -5.20 7.88 -1.96
C TYR A 60 -6.31 6.83 -1.87
N SER A 61 -7.06 6.83 -0.77
CA SER A 61 -8.15 5.88 -0.58
C SER A 61 -9.46 6.43 -1.12
N GLN A 62 -10.13 5.67 -1.98
CA GLN A 62 -11.45 6.02 -2.49
C GLN A 62 -12.51 5.25 -1.72
N LEU A 63 -13.37 5.97 -1.00
CA LEU A 63 -14.54 5.37 -0.39
C LEU A 63 -15.58 5.08 -1.48
N ARG A 64 -15.98 3.82 -1.61
CA ARG A 64 -17.02 3.40 -2.54
C ARG A 64 -18.10 2.65 -1.79
N ARG A 65 -19.36 2.95 -2.14
CA ARG A 65 -20.51 2.17 -1.70
C ARG A 65 -20.62 0.91 -2.55
N THR A 66 -20.81 -0.22 -1.89
CA THR A 66 -21.11 -1.49 -2.56
C THR A 66 -22.61 -1.60 -2.80
N ASN A 67 -22.98 -2.38 -3.82
CA ASN A 67 -24.39 -2.65 -4.14
C ASN A 67 -25.13 -3.40 -3.02
N GLY A 68 -24.40 -3.98 -2.06
CA GLY A 68 -24.95 -4.63 -0.86
C GLY A 68 -25.07 -3.73 0.36
N GLY A 69 -24.85 -2.42 0.25
CA GLY A 69 -24.98 -1.46 1.35
C GLY A 69 -23.76 -1.30 2.25
N GLY A 70 -22.70 -2.10 2.05
CA GLY A 70 -21.42 -1.94 2.74
C GLY A 70 -20.57 -0.81 2.14
N ASN A 71 -19.75 -0.16 2.96
CA ASN A 71 -18.74 0.78 2.50
C ASN A 71 -17.39 0.06 2.37
N VAL A 72 -16.71 0.23 1.24
CA VAL A 72 -15.37 -0.30 0.99
C VAL A 72 -14.43 0.86 0.70
N VAL A 73 -13.23 0.77 1.24
CA VAL A 73 -12.16 1.75 1.02
C VAL A 73 -11.16 1.10 0.08
N ASP A 74 -11.14 1.56 -1.17
CA ASP A 74 -10.14 1.12 -2.16
C ASP A 74 -8.87 1.94 -1.92
N MET A 75 -7.89 1.35 -1.23
CA MET A 75 -6.52 1.83 -1.28
C MET A 75 -5.94 1.36 -2.63
N PHE A 76 -5.39 2.27 -3.44
CA PHE A 76 -4.86 2.00 -4.80
C PHE A 76 -5.89 1.75 -5.92
N PRO A 77 -6.89 2.64 -6.12
CA PRO A 77 -7.95 2.44 -7.12
C PRO A 77 -7.44 2.25 -8.56
N ARG A 78 -6.23 2.72 -8.89
CA ARG A 78 -5.62 2.62 -10.22
C ARG A 78 -4.85 1.32 -10.47
N TRP A 79 -4.54 0.53 -9.43
CA TRP A 79 -3.88 -0.77 -9.58
C TRP A 79 -4.85 -1.84 -10.07
N HIS A 80 -6.16 -1.65 -9.87
CA HIS A 80 -7.21 -2.60 -10.26
C HIS A 80 -7.51 -2.66 -11.77
N ARG A 81 -6.58 -2.29 -12.67
CA ARG A 81 -6.67 -2.74 -14.06
C ARG A 81 -6.32 -4.23 -14.13
N CYS A 82 -7.21 -5.08 -13.61
CA CYS A 82 -7.34 -6.44 -14.13
C CYS A 82 -7.70 -6.29 -15.61
N LYS A 83 -6.69 -6.36 -16.48
CA LYS A 83 -6.93 -6.69 -17.88
C LYS A 83 -7.66 -8.04 -17.85
N ARG A 84 -8.89 -8.07 -18.38
CA ARG A 84 -9.49 -9.34 -18.82
C ARG A 84 -8.47 -9.96 -19.76
N ILE A 85 -7.84 -11.05 -19.33
CA ILE A 85 -7.34 -12.02 -20.30
C ILE A 85 -8.63 -12.72 -20.73
N VAL A 86 -9.20 -12.29 -21.85
CA VAL A 86 -10.15 -13.13 -22.58
C VAL A 86 -9.31 -14.32 -22.99
N GLY A 87 -9.54 -15.47 -22.37
CA GLY A 87 -9.00 -16.71 -22.90
C GLY A 87 -9.64 -16.87 -24.26
N ASP A 88 -8.82 -16.88 -25.30
CA ASP A 88 -9.25 -17.34 -26.62
C ASP A 88 -9.68 -18.79 -26.42
N GLU A 89 -10.98 -19.04 -26.58
CA GLU A 89 -11.52 -20.40 -26.59
C GLU A 89 -10.88 -21.13 -27.77
N ASP A 90 -10.19 -22.23 -27.46
CA ASP A 90 -9.65 -23.16 -28.44
C ASP A 90 -10.75 -23.61 -29.42
N GLU A 91 -10.52 -23.42 -30.73
CA GLU A 91 -11.32 -24.02 -31.81
C GLU A 91 -10.82 -25.43 -32.13
#